data_AF-A0A258IUW2-F1
#
_entry.id   AF-A0A258IUW2-F1
#
_cell.length_a   1.000
_cell.length_b   1.000
_cell.length_c   1.000
_cell.angle_alpha   90.00
_cell.angle_beta   90.00
_cell.angle_gamma   90.00
#
_symmetry.space_group_name_H-M   'P 1'
#
loop_
_entity.id
_entity.type
_entity.pdbx_description
1 polymer ?
#
loop_
_entity_poly.entity_id
_entity_poly.type
_entity_poly.pdbx_seq_one_letter_code
_entity_poly.pdbx_strand_id
1 'polypeptide(L)'
;MGGSNSGRYRERNRGTVDAAIRLDLRVMRRQGFLVPGAVTSGVQRWHRRATGEETGSVGVTVNLADPDAGFVVVRFNLNGDPRVQEIRLDSRPMRYGGRRYYFLCPKHGRRCEVLPMVGGVFASRQAHRLTYQSQSEDQLGRMRDRARELQKRLWPD
;
A
#
# COMPACT_ATOMS: atom_id res chain seq x y z
N MET A 1 26.31 33.46 -18.13
CA MET A 1 24.90 33.66 -17.73
C MET A 1 24.04 32.65 -18.48
N GLY A 2 23.32 31.79 -17.76
CA GLY A 2 22.47 30.73 -18.32
C GLY A 2 21.96 29.88 -17.15
N GLY A 3 20.84 30.32 -16.56
CA GLY A 3 20.43 30.01 -15.20
C GLY A 3 19.72 28.66 -15.01
N SER A 4 19.84 28.18 -13.78
CA SER A 4 19.15 27.03 -13.20
C SER A 4 17.65 27.26 -13.11
N ASN A 5 16.86 26.91 -14.15
CA ASN A 5 15.40 26.80 -13.99
C ASN A 5 14.64 25.98 -15.06
N SER A 6 15.24 24.95 -15.66
CA SER A 6 14.50 24.07 -16.60
C SER A 6 13.59 23.02 -15.92
N GLY A 7 13.42 23.10 -14.60
CA GLY A 7 12.55 22.23 -13.81
C GLY A 7 11.08 22.51 -14.07
N ARG A 8 10.54 22.01 -15.19
CA ARG A 8 9.10 22.00 -15.48
C ARG A 8 8.33 21.25 -14.38
N TYR A 9 7.69 22.03 -13.50
CA TYR A 9 6.37 21.80 -12.92
C TYR A 9 6.21 20.54 -12.02
N ARG A 10 6.66 20.65 -10.77
CA ARG A 10 6.32 19.75 -9.63
C ARG A 10 4.96 20.08 -8.98
N GLU A 11 4.00 20.65 -9.71
CA GLU A 11 2.76 21.19 -9.11
C GLU A 11 1.64 20.15 -8.86
N ARG A 12 1.90 18.84 -9.01
CA ARG A 12 0.82 17.81 -8.95
C ARG A 12 1.10 16.56 -8.12
N ASN A 13 2.21 16.51 -7.39
CA ASN A 13 2.56 15.34 -6.59
C ASN A 13 2.17 15.53 -5.12
N ARG A 14 1.26 14.70 -4.60
CA ARG A 14 0.78 14.77 -3.21
C ARG A 14 1.61 13.95 -2.22
N GLY A 15 2.70 13.32 -2.66
CA GLY A 15 3.60 12.53 -1.82
C GLY A 15 3.93 11.15 -2.42
N THR A 16 4.65 10.34 -1.64
CA THR A 16 5.11 9.00 -2.07
C THR A 16 4.22 7.90 -1.51
N VAL A 17 4.08 6.81 -2.26
CA VAL A 17 3.37 5.60 -1.78
C VAL A 17 4.06 4.96 -0.57
N ASP A 18 5.38 5.15 -0.44
CA ASP A 18 6.18 4.56 0.63
C ASP A 18 6.03 5.28 1.97
N ALA A 19 5.65 6.55 1.95
CA ALA A 19 5.31 7.31 3.16
C ALA A 19 3.85 7.11 3.60
N ALA A 20 2.99 6.56 2.75
CA ALA A 20 1.57 6.38 3.03
C ALA A 20 1.28 5.03 3.71
N ILE A 21 0.37 5.05 4.69
CA ILE A 21 -0.30 3.83 5.17
C ILE A 21 -0.97 3.14 3.96
N ARG A 22 -0.80 1.82 3.84
CA ARG A 22 -1.23 1.08 2.64
C ARG A 22 -1.73 -0.32 2.95
N LEU A 23 -2.90 -0.64 2.43
CA LEU A 23 -3.36 -2.03 2.36
C LEU A 23 -2.51 -2.79 1.35
N ASP A 24 -2.14 -4.02 1.68
CA ASP A 24 -1.28 -4.85 0.85
C ASP A 24 -1.76 -6.29 0.85
N LEU A 25 -2.27 -6.75 -0.30
CA LEU A 25 -2.76 -8.11 -0.50
C LEU A 25 -1.68 -9.17 -0.24
N ARG A 26 -0.41 -8.82 -0.42
CA ARG A 26 0.71 -9.74 -0.18
C ARG A 26 0.95 -9.95 1.32
N VAL A 27 0.64 -8.95 2.15
CA VAL A 27 0.64 -9.09 3.61
C VAL A 27 -0.54 -9.95 4.03
N MET A 28 -1.75 -9.66 3.56
CA MET A 28 -2.94 -10.46 3.82
C MET A 28 -2.75 -11.94 3.43
N ARG A 29 -2.12 -12.20 2.28
CA ARG A 29 -1.77 -13.55 1.83
C ARG A 29 -0.84 -14.26 2.82
N ARG A 30 0.24 -13.58 3.25
CA ARG A 30 1.19 -14.15 4.23
C ARG A 30 0.56 -14.41 5.59
N GLN A 31 -0.44 -13.62 5.97
CA GLN A 31 -1.22 -13.78 7.21
C GLN A 31 -2.36 -14.80 7.07
N GLY A 32 -2.55 -15.42 5.90
CA GLY A 32 -3.56 -16.46 5.71
C GLY A 32 -5.00 -15.94 5.57
N PHE A 33 -5.21 -14.66 5.24
CA PHE A 33 -6.56 -14.11 5.13
C PHE A 33 -7.26 -14.45 3.81
N LEU A 34 -6.52 -14.84 2.78
CA LEU A 34 -7.05 -15.10 1.43
C LEU A 34 -7.41 -16.58 1.24
N VAL A 35 -8.43 -17.05 1.96
CA VAL A 35 -8.91 -18.44 1.90
C VAL A 35 -10.18 -18.51 1.02
N PRO A 36 -10.13 -19.15 -0.16
CA PRO A 36 -11.32 -19.33 -1.00
C PRO A 36 -12.44 -20.08 -0.24
N GLY A 37 -13.69 -19.64 -0.40
CA GLY A 37 -14.85 -20.24 0.26
C GLY A 37 -15.03 -19.85 1.73
N ALA A 38 -14.23 -18.91 2.24
CA ALA A 38 -14.26 -18.53 3.65
C ALA A 38 -14.38 -17.02 3.86
N VAL A 39 -14.82 -16.66 5.06
CA VAL A 39 -14.70 -15.30 5.60
C VAL A 39 -13.61 -15.34 6.67
N THR A 40 -12.59 -14.51 6.50
CA THR A 40 -11.51 -14.35 7.48
C THR A 40 -11.50 -12.93 8.00
N SER A 41 -10.98 -12.73 9.20
CA SER A 41 -10.76 -11.40 9.75
C SER A 41 -9.40 -11.33 10.43
N GLY A 42 -8.84 -10.13 10.48
CA GLY A 42 -7.56 -9.89 11.09
C GLY A 42 -7.21 -8.42 11.10
N VAL A 43 -5.93 -8.13 11.32
CA VAL A 43 -5.42 -6.77 11.39
C VAL A 43 -4.17 -6.67 10.55
N GLN A 44 -4.12 -5.66 9.67
CA GLN A 44 -2.89 -5.29 8.98
C GLN A 44 -2.23 -4.14 9.77
N ARG A 45 -1.00 -4.37 10.21
CA ARG A 45 -0.19 -3.42 10.99
C ARG A 45 0.96 -2.89 10.16
N TRP A 46 1.38 -1.67 10.46
CA TRP A 46 2.59 -1.07 9.90
C TRP A 46 3.55 -0.74 11.02
N HIS A 47 4.83 -0.97 10.76
CA HIS A 47 5.91 -0.70 11.70
C HIS A 47 6.94 0.20 11.05
N ARG A 48 7.53 1.10 11.83
CA ARG A 48 8.65 1.92 11.42
C ARG A 48 9.87 1.02 11.24
N ARG A 49 10.39 0.90 10.01
CA ARG A 49 11.52 0.01 9.69
C ARG A 49 12.75 0.26 10.57
N ALA A 50 13.00 1.51 10.97
CA ALA A 50 14.18 1.88 11.75
C ALA A 50 14.12 1.44 13.22
N THR A 51 12.93 1.41 13.83
CA THR A 51 12.76 1.19 15.28
C THR A 51 11.92 -0.04 15.62
N GLY A 52 11.20 -0.61 14.65
CA GLY A 52 10.22 -1.69 14.87
C GLY A 52 8.89 -1.22 15.48
N GLU A 53 8.80 0.04 15.90
CA GLU A 53 7.61 0.64 16.53
C GLU A 53 6.39 0.56 15.61
N GLU A 54 5.23 0.16 16.15
CA GLU A 54 3.97 0.17 15.41
C GLU A 54 3.56 1.62 15.09
N THR A 55 3.37 1.92 13.81
CA THR A 55 2.97 3.25 13.33
C THR A 55 1.47 3.35 13.04
N GLY A 56 0.74 2.23 13.18
CA GLY A 56 -0.70 2.17 12.98
C GLY A 56 -1.17 0.80 12.52
N SER A 57 -2.48 0.64 12.48
CA SER A 57 -3.13 -0.60 12.07
C SER A 57 -4.55 -0.37 11.56
N VAL A 58 -5.05 -1.33 10.79
CA VAL A 58 -6.45 -1.38 10.36
C VAL A 58 -7.01 -2.79 10.52
N GLY A 59 -8.26 -2.87 10.96
CA GLY A 59 -9.03 -4.11 10.96
C GLY A 59 -9.47 -4.45 9.54
N VAL A 60 -9.36 -5.73 9.17
CA VAL A 60 -9.74 -6.23 7.85
C VAL A 60 -10.62 -7.46 8.00
N THR A 61 -11.70 -7.52 7.23
CA THR A 61 -12.51 -8.72 7.03
C THR A 61 -12.48 -9.04 5.55
N VAL A 62 -11.92 -10.19 5.18
CA VAL A 62 -11.89 -10.68 3.80
C VAL A 62 -13.04 -11.67 3.63
N ASN A 63 -13.96 -11.38 2.71
CA ASN A 63 -15.03 -12.30 2.35
C ASN A 63 -14.75 -12.90 0.97
N LEU A 64 -14.50 -14.20 0.93
CA LEU A 64 -14.32 -15.01 -0.27
C LEU A 64 -15.27 -16.21 -0.28
N ALA A 65 -16.38 -16.14 0.45
CA ALA A 65 -17.39 -17.19 0.48
C ALA A 65 -18.00 -17.41 -0.91
N ASP A 66 -18.21 -16.33 -1.65
CA ASP A 66 -18.57 -16.35 -3.07
C ASP A 66 -17.30 -16.27 -3.94
N PRO A 67 -17.06 -17.25 -4.85
CA PRO A 67 -15.88 -17.27 -5.71
C PRO A 67 -15.84 -16.14 -6.75
N ASP A 68 -16.97 -15.51 -7.07
CA ASP A 68 -17.13 -14.48 -8.09
C ASP A 68 -17.46 -13.09 -7.50
N ALA A 69 -17.82 -13.01 -6.21
CA ALA A 69 -18.17 -11.78 -5.51
C ALA A 69 -17.31 -11.48 -4.26
N GLY A 70 -16.00 -11.73 -4.32
CA GLY A 70 -15.09 -11.46 -3.21
C GLY A 70 -14.89 -9.97 -2.88
N PHE A 71 -14.71 -9.64 -1.61
CA PHE A 71 -14.41 -8.27 -1.14
C PHE A 71 -13.63 -8.23 0.18
N VAL A 72 -13.10 -7.06 0.51
CA VAL A 72 -12.48 -6.75 1.81
C VAL A 72 -13.20 -5.57 2.43
N VAL A 73 -13.64 -5.71 3.69
CA VAL A 73 -14.09 -4.59 4.51
C VAL A 73 -12.95 -4.16 5.42
N VAL A 74 -12.61 -2.88 5.36
CA VAL A 74 -11.53 -2.27 6.11
C VAL A 74 -12.14 -1.33 7.14
N ARG A 75 -11.76 -1.46 8.40
CA ARG A 75 -12.25 -0.66 9.52
C ARG A 75 -11.09 0.00 10.26
N PHE A 76 -11.18 1.30 10.47
CA PHE A 76 -10.12 2.07 11.11
C PHE A 76 -10.65 3.39 11.69
N ASN A 77 -9.89 4.00 12.59
CA ASN A 77 -10.18 5.34 13.10
C ASN A 77 -9.23 6.35 12.44
N LEU A 78 -9.78 7.48 12.00
CA LEU A 78 -9.01 8.60 11.48
C LEU A 78 -9.35 9.85 12.31
N ASN A 79 -8.41 10.32 13.12
CA ASN A 79 -8.59 11.49 14.00
C ASN A 79 -9.82 11.39 14.93
N GLY A 80 -10.12 10.19 15.42
CA GLY A 80 -11.30 9.93 16.27
C GLY A 80 -12.57 9.58 15.50
N ASP A 81 -12.59 9.71 14.17
CA ASP A 81 -13.73 9.31 13.35
C ASP A 81 -13.62 7.85 12.91
N PRO A 82 -14.57 6.98 13.26
CA PRO A 82 -14.66 5.64 12.71
C PRO A 82 -14.92 5.67 11.21
N ARG A 83 -14.13 4.92 10.45
CA ARG A 83 -14.24 4.77 9.00
C ARG A 83 -14.37 3.30 8.62
N VAL A 84 -15.22 3.05 7.65
CA VAL A 84 -15.41 1.75 7.02
C VAL A 84 -15.30 1.91 5.52
N GLN A 85 -14.54 1.03 4.88
CA GLN A 85 -14.43 1.00 3.43
C GLN A 85 -14.50 -0.43 2.93
N GLU A 86 -15.43 -0.69 2.02
CA GLU A 86 -15.49 -1.95 1.26
C GLU A 86 -14.72 -1.81 -0.06
N ILE A 87 -13.93 -2.83 -0.38
CA ILE A 87 -13.09 -2.89 -1.58
C ILE A 87 -13.32 -4.24 -2.24
N ARG A 88 -13.84 -4.23 -3.47
CA ARG A 88 -14.03 -5.47 -4.25
C ARG A 88 -12.69 -6.14 -4.53
N LEU A 89 -12.71 -7.46 -4.52
CA LEU A 89 -11.62 -8.30 -4.98
C LEU A 89 -11.95 -8.86 -6.35
N ASP A 90 -10.89 -9.10 -7.11
CA ASP A 90 -10.93 -9.89 -8.33
C ASP A 90 -9.87 -10.97 -8.23
N SER A 91 -10.03 -12.05 -8.97
CA SER A 91 -9.12 -13.18 -8.92
C SER A 91 -8.84 -13.76 -10.28
N ARG A 92 -7.65 -14.35 -10.42
CA ARG A 92 -7.25 -15.09 -11.62
C ARG A 92 -6.75 -16.47 -11.24
N PRO A 93 -7.17 -17.53 -11.95
CA PRO A 93 -6.59 -18.86 -11.75
C PRO A 93 -5.09 -18.82 -12.06
N MET A 94 -4.32 -19.61 -11.33
CA MET A 94 -2.88 -19.75 -11.54
C MET A 94 -2.56 -21.08 -12.23
N ARG A 95 -1.49 -21.10 -13.02
CA ARG A 95 -1.09 -22.28 -13.85
C ARG A 95 -0.88 -23.55 -13.04
N TYR A 96 -0.39 -23.42 -11.81
CA TYR A 96 -0.06 -24.54 -10.92
C TYR A 96 -1.11 -24.74 -9.82
N GLY A 97 -2.35 -24.31 -10.06
CA GLY A 97 -3.43 -24.36 -9.08
C GLY A 97 -3.50 -23.11 -8.19
N GLY A 98 -4.66 -22.92 -7.55
CA GLY A 98 -4.95 -21.76 -6.71
C GLY A 98 -5.36 -20.51 -7.49
N ARG A 99 -5.55 -19.41 -6.77
CA ARG A 99 -6.02 -18.12 -7.29
C ARG A 99 -5.12 -16.99 -6.83
N ARG A 100 -4.81 -16.05 -7.74
CA ARG A 100 -4.19 -14.77 -7.39
C ARG A 100 -5.28 -13.71 -7.26
N TYR A 101 -5.36 -13.10 -6.08
CA TYR A 101 -6.31 -12.02 -5.80
C TYR A 101 -5.71 -10.64 -6.05
N TYR A 102 -6.57 -9.71 -6.40
CA TYR A 102 -6.29 -8.29 -6.61
C TYR A 102 -7.39 -7.45 -5.99
N PHE A 103 -7.05 -6.29 -5.43
CA PHE A 103 -8.03 -5.27 -5.14
C PHE A 103 -8.49 -4.67 -6.47
N LEU A 104 -9.78 -4.42 -6.59
CA LEU A 104 -10.29 -3.50 -7.59
C LEU A 104 -10.28 -2.10 -6.99
N CYS A 105 -9.50 -1.19 -7.60
CA CYS A 105 -9.44 0.18 -7.12
C CYS A 105 -10.86 0.78 -7.10
N PRO A 106 -11.34 1.29 -5.95
CA PRO A 106 -12.73 1.76 -5.82
C PRO A 106 -13.04 3.01 -6.66
N LYS A 107 -12.01 3.70 -7.18
CA LYS A 107 -12.19 4.89 -8.03
C LYS A 107 -12.25 4.61 -9.52
N HIS A 108 -11.69 3.50 -9.99
CA HIS A 108 -11.55 3.24 -11.43
C HIS A 108 -11.47 1.77 -11.82
N GLY A 109 -11.70 0.85 -10.89
CA GLY A 109 -11.80 -0.59 -11.15
C GLY A 109 -10.48 -1.29 -11.50
N ARG A 110 -9.34 -0.58 -11.52
CA ARG A 110 -8.07 -1.20 -11.89
C ARG A 110 -7.59 -2.18 -10.82
N ARG A 111 -7.17 -3.39 -11.25
CA ARG A 111 -6.50 -4.39 -10.40
C ARG A 111 -5.23 -3.82 -9.77
N CYS A 112 -5.13 -3.93 -8.45
CA CYS A 112 -4.01 -3.45 -7.65
C CYS A 112 -3.68 -4.48 -6.55
N GLU A 113 -2.40 -4.65 -6.21
CA GLU A 113 -2.01 -5.42 -5.02
C GLU A 113 -1.84 -4.54 -3.78
N VAL A 114 -1.69 -3.23 -3.98
CA VAL A 114 -1.45 -2.24 -2.93
C VAL A 114 -2.38 -1.06 -3.15
N LEU A 115 -3.03 -0.61 -2.07
CA LEU A 115 -3.85 0.59 -2.05
C LEU A 115 -3.32 1.51 -0.94
N PRO A 116 -2.63 2.62 -1.27
CA PRO A 116 -2.31 3.67 -0.29
C PRO A 116 -3.58 4.40 0.17
N MET A 117 -3.55 4.86 1.42
CA MET A 117 -4.56 5.75 2.01
C MET A 117 -4.18 7.21 1.78
N VAL A 118 -5.11 7.99 1.23
CA VAL A 118 -5.00 9.46 1.18
C VAL A 118 -6.37 10.02 1.55
N GLY A 119 -6.40 10.94 2.52
CA GLY A 119 -7.65 11.56 2.99
C GLY A 119 -8.68 10.55 3.51
N GLY A 120 -8.23 9.48 4.16
CA GLY A 120 -9.12 8.43 4.69
C GLY A 120 -9.71 7.49 3.63
N VAL A 121 -9.15 7.46 2.42
CA VAL A 121 -9.62 6.55 1.36
C VAL A 121 -8.45 5.71 0.85
N PHE A 122 -8.60 4.38 0.92
CA PHE A 122 -7.72 3.44 0.25
C PHE A 122 -8.08 3.36 -1.24
N ALA A 123 -7.17 3.81 -2.11
CA ALA A 123 -7.33 3.69 -3.55
C ALA A 123 -5.96 3.53 -4.20
N SER A 124 -5.95 3.19 -5.49
CA SER A 124 -4.68 3.00 -6.19
C SER A 124 -3.84 4.29 -6.21
N ARG A 125 -2.53 4.11 -6.40
CA ARG A 125 -1.59 5.21 -6.62
C ARG A 125 -2.05 6.19 -7.70
N GLN A 126 -2.58 5.68 -8.82
CA GLN A 126 -3.04 6.52 -9.93
C GLN A 126 -4.28 7.34 -9.56
N ALA A 127 -5.21 6.78 -8.78
CA ALA A 127 -6.36 7.52 -8.28
C ALA A 127 -5.93 8.71 -7.42
N HIS A 128 -4.91 8.48 -6.58
CA HIS A 128 -4.40 9.49 -5.66
C HIS A 128 -3.36 10.43 -6.27
N ARG A 129 -2.94 10.19 -7.53
CA ARG A 129 -1.86 10.94 -8.20
C ARG A 129 -0.54 10.94 -7.39
N LEU A 130 -0.27 9.85 -6.68
CA LEU A 130 0.98 9.66 -5.93
C LEU A 130 2.10 9.18 -6.87
N THR A 131 3.36 9.54 -6.61
CA THR A 131 4.52 8.93 -7.28
C THR A 131 5.15 7.86 -6.40
N TYR A 132 5.99 7.00 -6.97
CA TYR A 132 6.91 6.21 -6.14
C TYR A 132 8.03 7.09 -5.63
N GLN A 133 8.54 6.81 -4.43
CA GLN A 133 9.69 7.55 -3.88
C GLN A 133 10.92 7.43 -4.79
N SER A 134 11.15 6.23 -5.35
CA SER A 134 12.22 5.98 -6.34
C SER A 134 12.08 6.76 -7.65
N GLN A 135 10.88 7.28 -7.96
CA GLN A 135 10.63 8.16 -9.11
C GLN A 135 10.72 9.66 -8.75
N SER A 136 10.79 10.00 -7.47
CA SER A 136 10.93 11.38 -6.96
C SER A 136 12.31 11.65 -6.35
N GLU A 137 13.15 10.62 -6.15
CA GLU A 137 14.51 10.76 -5.67
C GLU A 137 15.48 11.09 -6.82
N ASP A 138 16.00 12.32 -6.79
CA ASP A 138 17.21 12.71 -7.52
C ASP A 138 18.38 11.80 -7.06
N GLN A 139 19.36 11.56 -7.95
CA GLN A 139 20.49 10.64 -7.71
C GLN A 139 21.14 10.81 -6.33
N LEU A 140 21.21 12.05 -5.83
CA LEU A 140 21.77 12.39 -4.52
C LEU A 140 21.02 11.75 -3.34
N GLY A 141 19.69 11.63 -3.43
CA GLY A 141 18.86 10.97 -2.42
C GLY A 141 19.14 9.47 -2.34
N ARG A 142 19.22 8.81 -3.50
CA ARG A 142 19.60 7.40 -3.60
C ARG A 142 21.00 7.11 -3.06
N MET A 143 21.96 8.00 -3.31
CA MET A 143 23.32 7.86 -2.78
C MET A 143 23.36 8.02 -1.25
N ARG A 144 22.57 8.94 -0.70
CA ARG A 144 22.45 9.14 0.76
C ARG A 144 21.81 7.96 1.46
N ASP A 145 20.77 7.36 0.88
CA ASP A 145 20.12 6.18 1.46
C ASP A 145 21.01 4.94 1.39
N ARG A 146 21.73 4.74 0.28
CA ARG A 146 22.77 3.71 0.20
C ARG A 146 23.89 3.93 1.20
N ALA A 147 24.35 5.16 1.37
CA ALA A 147 25.38 5.50 2.35
C ALA A 147 24.89 5.20 3.78
N ARG A 148 23.63 5.50 4.11
CA ARG A 148 23.02 5.13 5.40
C ARG A 148 22.87 3.63 5.59
N GLU A 149 22.45 2.88 4.56
CA GLU A 149 22.38 1.41 4.65
C GLU A 149 23.77 0.78 4.84
N LEU A 150 24.78 1.29 4.16
CA LEU A 150 26.18 0.89 4.36
C LEU A 150 26.69 1.24 5.75
N GLN A 151 26.40 2.45 6.24
CA GLN A 151 26.84 2.92 7.55
C GLN A 151 26.25 2.06 8.68
N LYS A 152 24.95 1.71 8.60
CA LYS A 152 24.31 0.78 9.54
C LYS A 152 24.89 -0.62 9.53
N ARG A 153 25.49 -1.04 8.42
CA ARG A 153 26.11 -2.37 8.27
C ARG A 153 27.55 -2.40 8.76
N LEU A 154 28.25 -1.27 8.68
CA LEU A 154 29.64 -1.10 9.11
C LEU A 154 29.73 -0.77 10.61
N TRP A 155 28.78 0.01 11.11
CA TRP A 155 28.60 0.33 12.53
C TRP A 155 27.17 -0.03 12.96
N PRO A 156 26.89 -1.33 13.18
CA PRO A 156 25.74 -1.71 13.98
C PRO A 156 25.99 -1.28 15.44
N ASP A 157 25.00 -0.66 16.07
CA ASP A 157 25.02 -0.42 17.53
C ASP A 157 25.08 -1.74 18.31
#